data_AF-A0A9E4JLA5-F1
#
_entry.id   AF-A0A9E4JLA5-F1
#
_cell.length_a   1.000
_cell.length_b   1.000
_cell.length_c   1.000
_cell.angle_alpha   90.00
_cell.angle_beta   90.00
_cell.angle_gamma   90.00
#
_symmetry.space_group_name_H-M   'P 1'
#
loop_
_entity.id
_entity.type
_entity.pdbx_description
1 polymer ?
#
loop_
_entity_poly.entity_id
_entity_poly.type
_entity_poly.pdbx_seq_one_letter_code
_entity_poly.pdbx_strand_id
1 'polypeptide(L)'
;MEAYQLSLFPNEPPVHVESLKKKGTPKKMETKPIEIIRTTEQTAILLDISKSTLYNASRAGNPYKIGDWSAEYLGRNSWKVTFITTQ
;
A
#
# COMPACT_ATOMS: atom_id res chain seq x y z
N MET A 1 -22.06 -35.72 8.76
CA MET A 1 -20.96 -35.49 9.72
C MET A 1 -20.84 -33.99 9.86
N GLU A 2 -21.27 -33.46 11.01
CA GLU A 2 -21.21 -32.03 11.30
C GLU A 2 -19.79 -31.66 11.68
N ALA A 3 -19.21 -30.65 11.03
CA ALA A 3 -17.87 -30.17 11.32
C ALA A 3 -17.93 -28.86 12.13
N TYR A 4 -17.10 -28.77 13.16
CA TYR A 4 -16.97 -27.60 14.02
C TYR A 4 -15.51 -27.16 14.04
N GLN A 5 -15.27 -25.85 13.97
CA GLN A 5 -13.95 -25.28 14.17
C GLN A 5 -13.73 -25.06 15.66
N LEU A 6 -12.73 -25.73 16.22
CA LEU A 6 -12.28 -25.52 17.59
C LEU A 6 -11.42 -24.25 17.64
N SER A 7 -11.77 -23.31 18.52
CA SER A 7 -10.97 -22.11 18.77
C SER A 7 -9.69 -22.48 19.55
N LEU A 8 -8.60 -21.78 19.28
CA LEU A 8 -7.32 -21.94 20.00
C LEU A 8 -7.32 -21.26 21.38
N PHE A 9 -8.39 -20.53 21.71
CA PHE A 9 -8.55 -19.84 22.99
C PHE A 9 -9.47 -20.64 23.92
N PRO A 10 -9.10 -20.79 25.21
CA PRO A 10 -9.76 -21.73 26.12
C PRO A 10 -11.19 -21.36 26.55
N ASN A 11 -11.69 -20.17 26.20
CA ASN A 11 -12.99 -19.66 26.65
C ASN A 11 -13.97 -19.37 25.51
N GLU A 12 -13.70 -19.83 24.28
CA GLU A 12 -14.55 -19.54 23.14
C GLU A 12 -15.32 -20.79 22.69
N PRO A 13 -16.65 -20.70 22.48
CA PRO A 13 -17.45 -21.85 22.08
C PRO A 13 -17.10 -22.30 20.65
N PRO A 14 -17.17 -23.61 20.35
CA PRO A 14 -16.92 -24.14 19.01
C PRO A 14 -17.87 -23.54 17.97
N VAL A 15 -17.32 -23.02 16.87
CA VAL A 15 -18.11 -22.40 15.78
C VAL A 15 -18.34 -23.42 14.68
N HIS A 16 -19.59 -23.61 14.26
CA HIS A 16 -19.93 -24.54 13.18
C HIS A 16 -19.44 -24.02 11.82
N VAL A 17 -18.75 -24.86 11.04
CA VAL A 17 -18.09 -24.40 9.80
C VAL A 17 -19.05 -23.91 8.72
N GLU A 18 -20.33 -24.28 8.74
CA GLU A 18 -21.30 -23.72 7.78
C GLU A 18 -21.62 -22.25 8.06
N SER A 19 -21.49 -21.80 9.30
CA SER A 19 -21.67 -20.39 9.68
C SER A 19 -20.52 -19.50 9.17
N LEU A 20 -19.32 -20.07 9.03
CA LEU A 20 -18.13 -19.41 8.47
C LEU A 20 -18.19 -19.26 6.94
N LYS A 21 -19.11 -19.94 6.24
CA LYS A 21 -19.34 -19.81 4.80
C LYS A 21 -20.18 -18.59 4.39
N LYS A 22 -20.49 -17.67 5.31
CA LYS A 22 -20.94 -16.33 4.91
C LYS A 22 -19.75 -15.53 4.38
N LYS A 23 -19.43 -15.85 3.13
CA LYS A 23 -18.63 -15.10 2.14
C LYS A 23 -18.30 -13.68 2.61
N GLY A 24 -17.25 -13.55 3.40
CA GLY A 24 -16.37 -12.41 3.27
C GLY A 24 -15.83 -12.50 1.86
N THR A 25 -16.48 -11.84 0.91
CA THR A 25 -15.81 -11.46 -0.33
C THR A 25 -14.49 -10.87 0.12
N PRO A 26 -13.32 -11.41 -0.29
CA PRO A 26 -12.09 -10.66 -0.13
C PRO A 26 -12.40 -9.33 -0.81
N LYS A 27 -12.50 -8.28 0.00
CA LYS A 27 -12.77 -6.93 -0.44
C LYS A 27 -11.80 -6.74 -1.59
N LYS A 28 -12.30 -6.72 -2.83
CA LYS A 28 -11.49 -6.42 -4.01
C LYS A 28 -10.70 -5.20 -3.56
N MET A 29 -9.40 -5.36 -3.36
CA MET A 29 -8.52 -4.23 -3.23
C MET A 29 -8.63 -3.59 -4.60
N GLU A 30 -9.61 -2.70 -4.70
CA GLU A 30 -9.71 -1.71 -5.75
C GLU A 30 -8.27 -1.21 -5.87
N THR A 31 -7.63 -1.53 -6.98
CA THR A 31 -6.28 -1.12 -7.35
C THR A 31 -6.34 0.39 -7.59
N LYS A 32 -6.73 1.12 -6.54
CA LYS A 32 -6.52 2.54 -6.44
C LYS A 32 -5.00 2.70 -6.44
N PRO A 33 -4.46 3.62 -7.24
CA PRO A 33 -3.08 4.02 -7.08
C PRO A 33 -2.87 4.29 -5.59
N ILE A 34 -1.95 3.57 -4.95
CA ILE A 34 -1.68 3.78 -3.54
C ILE A 34 -0.98 5.15 -3.50
N GLU A 35 -1.75 6.20 -3.27
CA GLU A 35 -1.24 7.55 -3.11
C GLU A 35 -0.65 7.64 -1.70
N ILE A 36 0.67 7.48 -1.61
CA ILE A 36 1.36 7.50 -0.33
C ILE A 36 2.11 8.82 -0.22
N ILE A 37 1.71 9.65 0.73
CA ILE A 37 2.48 10.83 1.11
C ILE A 37 3.65 10.35 1.97
N ARG A 38 4.87 10.62 1.51
CA ARG A 38 6.12 10.19 2.15
C ARG A 38 7.08 11.36 2.27
N THR A 39 8.04 11.23 3.18
CA THR A 39 9.16 12.18 3.26
C THR A 39 10.13 11.96 2.10
N THR A 40 10.99 12.93 1.83
CA THR A 40 12.05 12.83 0.81
C THR A 40 12.95 11.61 1.07
N GLU A 41 13.25 11.30 2.33
CA GLU A 41 14.06 10.12 2.70
C GLU A 41 13.34 8.81 2.40
N GLN A 42 12.07 8.70 2.81
CA GLN A 42 11.29 7.49 2.54
C GLN A 42 11.07 7.28 1.05
N THR A 43 10.89 8.36 0.29
CA THR A 43 10.74 8.31 -1.18
C THR A 43 12.05 7.87 -1.84
N ALA A 44 13.18 8.39 -1.38
CA ALA A 44 14.51 8.00 -1.87
C ALA A 44 14.76 6.49 -1.66
N ILE A 45 14.43 5.98 -0.47
CA ILE A 45 14.55 4.55 -0.14
C ILE A 45 13.58 3.70 -0.99
N LEU A 46 12.34 4.14 -1.14
CA LEU A 46 11.32 3.40 -1.90
C LEU A 46 11.65 3.28 -3.39
N LEU A 47 12.22 4.34 -3.97
CA LEU A 47 12.58 4.40 -5.39
C LEU A 47 14.01 3.94 -5.67
N ASP A 48 14.78 3.60 -4.63
CA ASP A 48 16.21 3.27 -4.68
C ASP A 48 17.06 4.35 -5.39
N ILE A 49 16.81 5.62 -5.03
CA ILE A 49 17.51 6.78 -5.58
C ILE A 49 18.12 7.67 -4.50
N SER A 50 19.03 8.56 -4.90
CA SER A 50 19.57 9.55 -3.99
C SER A 50 18.55 10.65 -3.65
N LYS A 51 18.61 11.18 -2.42
CA LYS A 51 17.85 12.39 -2.03
C LYS A 51 18.15 13.57 -2.96
N SER A 52 19.38 13.68 -3.44
CA SER A 52 19.83 14.74 -4.35
C SER A 52 19.05 14.71 -5.67
N THR A 53 18.74 13.52 -6.18
CA THR A 53 17.90 13.33 -7.37
C THR A 53 16.50 13.89 -7.16
N LEU A 54 15.89 13.61 -6.00
CA LEU A 54 14.59 14.17 -5.62
C LEU A 54 14.66 15.70 -5.46
N TYR A 55 15.69 16.23 -4.81
CA TYR A 55 15.87 17.69 -4.70
C TYR A 55 16.02 18.37 -6.08
N ASN A 56 16.71 17.73 -7.02
CA ASN A 56 16.82 18.26 -8.37
C ASN A 56 15.47 18.24 -9.10
N ALA A 57 14.70 17.16 -8.95
CA ALA A 57 13.36 17.05 -9.52
C ALA A 57 12.39 18.09 -8.92
N SER A 58 12.43 18.33 -7.60
CA SER A 58 11.59 19.34 -6.96
C SER A 58 11.97 20.76 -7.37
N ARG A 59 13.27 21.05 -7.54
CA ARG A 59 13.75 22.35 -8.05
C ARG A 59 13.37 22.57 -9.51
N ALA A 60 13.33 21.50 -10.31
CA ALA A 60 12.87 21.55 -11.70
C ALA A 60 11.33 21.68 -11.81
N GLY A 61 10.59 21.47 -10.71
CA GLY A 61 9.13 21.53 -10.69
C GLY A 61 8.44 20.36 -11.43
N ASN A 62 9.20 19.31 -11.76
CA ASN A 62 8.68 18.16 -12.49
C ASN A 62 8.51 16.95 -11.56
N PRO A 63 7.44 16.15 -11.74
CA PRO A 63 7.32 14.88 -11.03
C PRO A 63 8.44 13.93 -11.47
N TYR A 64 9.05 13.26 -10.50
CA TYR A 64 10.08 12.26 -10.73
C TYR A 64 9.43 10.92 -11.08
N LYS A 65 9.77 10.31 -12.21
CA LYS A 65 9.20 9.04 -12.65
C LYS A 65 10.30 8.01 -12.84
N ILE A 66 10.09 6.81 -12.30
CA ILE A 66 11.02 5.68 -12.42
C ILE A 66 10.23 4.38 -12.52
N GLY A 67 10.29 3.71 -13.68
CA GLY A 67 9.46 2.55 -13.97
C GLY A 67 7.97 2.84 -13.77
N ASP A 68 7.30 1.99 -13.00
CA ASP A 68 5.90 2.12 -12.60
C ASP A 68 5.68 3.12 -11.45
N TRP A 69 6.72 3.77 -10.91
CA TRP A 69 6.60 4.72 -9.82
C TRP A 69 6.66 6.17 -10.31
N SER A 70 5.79 7.01 -9.74
CA SER A 70 5.80 8.47 -9.92
C SER A 70 5.83 9.16 -8.56
N ALA A 71 6.70 10.14 -8.38
CA ALA A 71 6.84 10.95 -7.19
C ALA A 71 6.67 12.43 -7.51
N GLU A 72 5.62 13.04 -6.98
CA GLU A 72 5.30 14.45 -7.15
C GLU A 72 5.64 15.22 -5.87
N TYR A 73 6.29 16.37 -6.01
CA TYR A 73 6.68 17.17 -4.85
C TYR A 73 5.50 18.00 -4.35
N LEU A 74 5.07 17.78 -3.10
CA LEU A 74 3.95 18.49 -2.47
C LEU A 74 4.40 19.74 -1.66
N GLY A 75 5.71 19.96 -1.52
CA GLY A 75 6.26 21.01 -0.66
C GLY A 75 6.67 20.52 0.73
N ARG A 76 7.46 21.32 1.45
CA ARG A 76 7.97 21.02 2.81
C ARG A 76 8.63 19.62 2.93
N ASN A 77 9.41 19.20 1.94
CA ASN A 77 10.07 17.87 1.88
C ASN A 77 9.10 16.67 1.81
N SER A 78 7.83 16.92 1.49
CA SER A 78 6.81 15.89 1.27
C SER A 78 6.67 15.56 -0.20
N TRP A 79 6.53 14.26 -0.48
CA TRP A 79 6.35 13.72 -1.83
C TRP A 79 5.10 12.86 -1.86
N LYS A 80 4.29 13.04 -2.89
CA LYS A 80 3.20 12.14 -3.25
C LYS A 80 3.79 11.07 -4.15
N VAL A 81 3.89 9.85 -3.64
CA VAL A 81 4.34 8.70 -4.42
C VAL A 81 3.13 7.91 -4.89
N THR A 82 3.12 7.58 -6.18
CA THR A 82 2.05 6.85 -6.84
C THR A 82 2.66 5.69 -7.60
N PHE A 83 2.16 4.48 -7.32
CA PHE A 83 2.46 3.30 -8.12
C PHE A 83 1.42 3.18 -9.23
N ILE A 84 1.88 3.34 -10.47
CA ILE A 84 1.09 3.18 -11.68
C ILE A 84 1.32 1.73 -12.13
N THR A 85 0.43 0.83 -11.75
CA THR A 85 0.40 -0.51 -12.37
C THR A 85 -0.07 -0.33 -13.80
N THR A 86 0.88 -0.40 -14.74
CA THR A 86 0.56 -0.54 -16.16
C THR A 86 0.00 -1.96 -16.35
N GLN A 87 -1.33 -2.08 -16.44
CA GLN A 87 -2.03 -3.33 -16.79
C GLN A 87 -1.95 -3.62 -18.28
#